data_AF-A0A8C5PV28-F1
#
_entry.id   AF-A0A8C5PV28-F1
#
_cell.length_a   1.000
_cell.length_b   1.000
_cell.length_c   1.000
_cell.angle_alpha   90.00
_cell.angle_beta   90.00
_cell.angle_gamma   90.00
#
_symmetry.space_group_name_H-M   'P 1'
#
loop_
_entity.id
_entity.type
_entity.pdbx_description
1 polymer ?
#
loop_
_entity_poly.entity_id
_entity_poly.type
_entity_poly.pdbx_seq_one_letter_code
_entity_poly.pdbx_strand_id
1 'polypeptide(L)'
;MISNLFGFSTIQIFCCVAHSQFDTGFHYEKVMQSILNLQLAFYFTLGITICTPANLKTMPSSNCSFPVIPKNGGLICVSLEDIYYCKPMCYKGYDFVFLRRSRLYEECGMHTQFSWTTQYIGGNRLAECTASSVAVSGSSSSYFAEGTCKQANMKKKYIEEFIRELKRKDIKNENKEARNQMVMCD
;
A
#
# COMPACT_ATOMS: atom_id res chain seq x y z
N MET A 1 -21.39 51.39 -35.27
CA MET A 1 -21.56 50.25 -36.20
C MET A 1 -21.10 48.98 -35.48
N ILE A 2 -22.05 48.08 -35.22
CA ILE A 2 -22.01 46.59 -35.22
C ILE A 2 -20.57 45.98 -35.24
N SER A 3 -20.12 45.07 -34.36
CA SER A 3 -20.67 43.71 -34.12
C SER A 3 -19.94 42.98 -32.96
N ASN A 4 -20.70 42.23 -32.14
CA ASN A 4 -20.57 40.80 -31.74
C ASN A 4 -19.23 40.18 -31.27
N LEU A 5 -19.13 39.13 -30.43
CA LEU A 5 -19.98 38.31 -29.53
C LEU A 5 -19.08 37.15 -29.01
N PHE A 6 -19.32 36.65 -27.77
CA PHE A 6 -18.95 35.34 -27.17
C PHE A 6 -17.45 34.87 -27.16
N GLY A 7 -16.92 34.19 -26.14
CA GLY A 7 -17.53 33.66 -24.94
C GLY A 7 -16.63 32.73 -24.11
N PHE A 8 -17.31 32.11 -23.14
CA PHE A 8 -17.03 30.87 -22.41
C PHE A 8 -15.89 30.82 -21.38
N SER A 9 -16.33 31.08 -20.14
CA SER A 9 -15.79 30.57 -18.88
C SER A 9 -15.69 29.04 -18.91
N THR A 10 -14.48 28.51 -18.74
CA THR A 10 -14.22 27.09 -18.51
C THR A 10 -14.61 26.74 -17.07
N ILE A 11 -15.77 26.11 -16.91
CA ILE A 11 -16.19 25.46 -15.66
C ILE A 11 -15.40 24.15 -15.55
N GLN A 12 -14.41 24.08 -14.67
CA GLN A 12 -13.82 22.81 -14.24
C GLN A 12 -14.85 22.04 -13.40
N ILE A 13 -15.52 21.07 -14.03
CA ILE A 13 -16.36 20.10 -13.33
C ILE A 13 -15.43 19.05 -12.73
N PHE A 14 -15.30 19.05 -11.40
CA PHE A 14 -14.71 17.95 -10.63
C PHE A 14 -15.65 16.74 -10.71
N CYS A 15 -15.34 15.76 -11.55
CA CYS A 15 -15.96 14.44 -11.48
C CYS A 15 -15.19 13.56 -10.49
N CYS A 16 -15.59 13.59 -9.21
CA CYS A 16 -15.37 12.47 -8.31
C CYS A 16 -16.49 11.45 -8.53
N VAL A 17 -16.27 10.44 -9.37
CA VAL A 17 -17.15 9.26 -9.40
C VAL A 17 -16.68 8.33 -8.30
N ALA A 18 -17.32 8.42 -7.14
CA ALA A 18 -17.27 7.39 -6.12
C ALA A 18 -18.07 6.17 -6.62
N HIS A 19 -17.38 5.09 -7.01
CA HIS A 19 -18.02 3.80 -7.18
C HIS A 19 -18.25 3.18 -5.80
N SER A 20 -19.43 3.41 -5.24
CA SER A 20 -19.97 2.61 -4.14
C SER A 20 -20.41 1.25 -4.69
N GLN A 21 -19.87 0.18 -4.11
CA GLN A 21 -20.24 -1.21 -4.39
C GLN A 21 -21.73 -1.44 -4.10
N PHE A 22 -22.42 -2.07 -5.05
CA PHE A 22 -23.74 -2.67 -4.83
C PHE A 22 -23.63 -4.16 -5.16
N ASP A 23 -23.74 -4.99 -4.13
CA ASP A 23 -23.90 -6.44 -4.24
C ASP A 23 -25.29 -6.75 -4.78
N THR A 24 -25.36 -7.56 -5.85
CA THR A 24 -26.33 -8.67 -5.99
C THR A 24 -25.88 -9.54 -7.15
N GLY A 25 -25.65 -10.83 -6.88
CA GLY A 25 -25.44 -11.82 -7.93
C GLY A 25 -26.72 -12.03 -8.73
N PHE A 26 -26.62 -12.02 -10.05
CA PHE A 26 -27.57 -12.67 -10.95
C PHE A 26 -26.91 -13.00 -12.29
N HIS A 27 -27.32 -14.15 -12.80
CA HIS A 27 -26.75 -14.94 -13.88
C HIS A 27 -27.22 -14.41 -15.25
N TYR A 28 -26.43 -13.62 -15.98
CA TYR A 28 -26.73 -13.28 -17.39
C TYR A 28 -25.47 -13.07 -18.25
N GLU A 29 -24.84 -14.18 -18.64
CA GLU A 29 -24.03 -14.22 -19.86
C GLU A 29 -24.97 -14.04 -21.06
N LYS A 30 -24.69 -13.05 -21.92
CA LYS A 30 -25.23 -12.78 -23.28
C LYS A 30 -25.95 -11.43 -23.52
N VAL A 31 -26.13 -10.55 -22.54
CA VAL A 31 -26.62 -9.17 -22.80
C VAL A 31 -25.50 -8.11 -22.79
N MET A 32 -24.32 -8.45 -22.26
CA MET A 32 -23.18 -7.51 -22.13
C MET A 32 -22.44 -7.19 -23.44
N GLN A 33 -22.59 -7.99 -24.51
CA GLN A 33 -21.83 -7.76 -25.75
C GLN A 33 -22.39 -6.61 -26.61
N SER A 34 -23.69 -6.31 -26.52
CA SER A 34 -24.32 -5.25 -27.31
C SER A 34 -24.23 -3.86 -26.65
N ILE A 35 -24.03 -3.80 -25.32
CA ILE A 35 -23.87 -2.53 -24.60
C ILE A 35 -22.41 -2.03 -24.69
N LEU A 36 -21.43 -2.94 -24.82
CA LEU A 36 -20.01 -2.57 -24.95
C LEU A 36 -19.69 -1.80 -26.24
N ASN A 37 -20.39 -2.10 -27.34
CA ASN A 37 -20.17 -1.43 -28.63
C ASN A 37 -20.90 -0.08 -28.76
N LEU A 38 -21.93 0.19 -27.92
CA LEU A 38 -22.58 1.51 -27.90
C LEU A 38 -21.86 2.51 -26.99
N GLN A 39 -21.17 2.04 -25.95
CA GLN A 39 -20.37 2.92 -25.09
C GLN A 39 -19.09 3.42 -25.78
N LEU A 40 -18.42 2.60 -26.60
CA LEU A 40 -17.20 3.02 -27.30
C LEU A 40 -17.41 4.15 -28.32
N ALA A 41 -18.60 4.28 -28.90
CA ALA A 41 -18.90 5.35 -29.87
C ALA A 41 -19.23 6.71 -29.23
N PHE A 42 -19.62 6.75 -27.94
CA PHE A 42 -19.92 7.99 -27.22
C PHE A 42 -18.68 8.65 -26.59
N TYR A 43 -17.56 7.93 -26.46
CA TYR A 43 -16.33 8.48 -25.86
C TYR A 43 -15.45 9.28 -26.83
N PHE A 44 -15.75 9.31 -28.13
CA PHE A 44 -14.92 10.02 -29.12
C PHE A 44 -15.24 11.50 -29.31
N THR A 45 -16.33 12.03 -28.73
CA THR A 45 -16.76 13.43 -28.92
C THR A 45 -16.67 14.30 -27.68
N LEU A 46 -16.56 13.70 -26.49
CA LEU A 46 -16.24 14.40 -25.25
C LEU A 46 -14.79 14.09 -24.96
N GLY A 47 -13.89 15.08 -25.06
CA GLY A 47 -12.46 14.95 -24.76
C GLY A 47 -12.20 14.61 -23.28
N ILE A 48 -12.63 13.43 -22.85
CA ILE A 48 -12.37 12.87 -21.52
C ILE A 48 -10.94 12.34 -21.58
N THR A 49 -9.99 13.20 -21.22
CA THR A 49 -8.65 12.77 -20.87
C THR A 49 -8.78 11.82 -19.69
N ILE A 50 -8.61 10.52 -19.93
CA ILE A 50 -8.51 9.53 -18.88
C ILE A 50 -7.22 9.83 -18.13
N CYS A 51 -7.33 10.33 -16.89
CA CYS A 51 -6.21 10.41 -15.98
C CYS A 51 -5.78 8.98 -15.63
N THR A 52 -4.82 8.43 -16.37
CA THR A 52 -4.10 7.24 -15.91
C THR A 52 -3.35 7.63 -14.63
N PRO A 53 -3.60 6.98 -13.49
CA PRO A 53 -2.84 7.26 -12.28
C PRO A 53 -1.37 6.96 -12.56
N ALA A 54 -0.54 7.97 -12.37
CA ALA A 54 0.89 7.92 -12.63
C ALA A 54 1.56 6.78 -11.86
N ASN A 55 2.36 5.98 -12.57
CA ASN A 55 3.50 5.20 -12.07
C ASN A 55 3.35 4.65 -10.63
N LEU A 56 2.44 3.71 -10.43
CA LEU A 56 2.40 2.96 -9.17
C LEU A 56 3.63 2.04 -9.14
N LYS A 57 4.65 2.42 -8.37
CA LYS A 57 5.81 1.56 -8.12
C LYS A 57 5.30 0.27 -7.47
N THR A 58 5.60 -0.88 -8.08
CA THR A 58 5.27 -2.20 -7.55
C THR A 58 6.49 -2.85 -6.91
N MET A 59 6.25 -3.83 -6.05
CA MET A 59 7.33 -4.64 -5.49
C MET A 59 7.94 -5.53 -6.59
N PRO A 60 9.26 -5.82 -6.56
CA PRO A 60 9.99 -6.39 -7.71
C PRO A 60 9.44 -7.71 -8.29
N SER A 61 8.71 -8.50 -7.50
CA SER A 61 8.18 -9.81 -7.91
C SER A 61 6.70 -10.01 -7.60
N SER A 62 5.93 -8.95 -7.34
CA SER A 62 4.49 -9.09 -7.11
C SER A 62 3.72 -7.88 -7.62
N ASN A 63 2.42 -8.08 -7.86
CA ASN A 63 1.49 -6.99 -8.15
C ASN A 63 1.16 -6.14 -6.91
N CYS A 64 1.86 -6.35 -5.79
CA CYS A 64 1.73 -5.53 -4.60
C CYS A 64 2.25 -4.12 -4.85
N SER A 65 1.42 -3.14 -4.53
CA SER A 65 1.84 -1.74 -4.52
C SER A 65 2.98 -1.51 -3.52
N PHE A 66 3.92 -0.63 -3.86
CA PHE A 66 5.00 -0.28 -2.96
C PHE A 66 4.43 0.45 -1.72
N PRO A 67 4.77 0.00 -0.50
CA PRO A 67 4.21 0.59 0.70
C PRO A 67 4.79 1.97 0.96
N VAL A 68 3.98 2.86 1.53
CA VAL A 68 4.42 4.19 1.96
C VAL A 68 5.25 4.04 3.23
N ILE A 69 6.46 4.58 3.19
CA ILE A 69 7.36 4.62 4.34
C ILE A 69 6.73 5.54 5.41
N PRO A 70 6.56 5.08 6.66
CA PRO A 70 6.00 5.93 7.71
C PRO A 70 6.99 7.05 8.03
N LYS A 71 6.47 8.27 8.19
CA LYS A 71 7.27 9.41 8.66
C LYS A 71 7.88 9.10 10.02
N ASN A 72 9.11 9.53 10.26
CA ASN A 72 9.86 9.24 11.50
C ASN A 72 9.96 7.73 11.80
N GLY A 73 10.10 6.94 10.74
CA GLY A 73 10.16 5.50 10.84
C GLY A 73 10.73 4.87 9.58
N GLY A 74 10.41 3.60 9.42
CA GLY A 74 10.87 2.80 8.30
C GLY A 74 10.05 1.54 8.12
N LEU A 75 10.36 0.82 7.06
CA LEU A 75 9.79 -0.47 6.74
C LEU A 75 10.91 -1.48 6.53
N ILE A 76 10.78 -2.66 7.11
CA ILE A 76 11.58 -3.82 6.75
C ILE A 76 10.68 -4.74 5.96
N CYS A 77 11.05 -5.03 4.72
CA CYS A 77 10.29 -5.97 3.90
C CYS A 77 11.16 -7.15 3.47
N VAL A 78 10.58 -8.33 3.50
CA VAL A 78 11.15 -9.57 2.99
C VAL A 78 10.07 -10.32 2.21
N SER A 79 10.48 -11.13 1.25
CA SER A 79 9.57 -12.06 0.58
C SER A 79 9.89 -13.49 0.98
N LEU A 80 8.87 -14.27 1.30
CA LEU A 80 8.94 -15.73 1.41
C LEU A 80 8.03 -16.27 0.31
N GLU A 81 8.62 -17.01 -0.65
CA GLU A 81 7.96 -17.38 -1.91
C GLU A 81 7.44 -16.14 -2.65
N ASP A 82 6.12 -16.06 -2.83
CA ASP A 82 5.40 -14.98 -3.54
C ASP A 82 4.57 -14.10 -2.58
N ILE A 83 4.86 -14.20 -1.28
CA ILE A 83 4.25 -13.36 -0.25
C ILE A 83 5.30 -12.37 0.27
N TYR A 84 4.95 -11.09 0.19
CA TYR A 84 5.71 -10.02 0.82
C TYR A 84 5.22 -9.77 2.24
N TYR A 85 6.17 -9.73 3.16
CA TYR A 85 5.96 -9.39 4.55
C TYR A 85 6.66 -8.06 4.80
N CYS A 86 5.92 -7.04 5.22
CA CYS A 86 6.44 -5.73 5.54
C CYS A 86 6.16 -5.37 6.99
N LYS A 87 7.22 -5.20 7.78
CA LYS A 87 7.18 -4.78 9.17
C LYS A 87 7.40 -3.27 9.26
N PRO A 88 6.39 -2.49 9.66
CA PRO A 88 6.59 -1.08 9.96
C PRO A 88 7.31 -0.90 11.28
N MET A 89 8.16 0.12 11.34
CA MET A 89 8.96 0.46 12.51
C MET A 89 9.03 1.96 12.74
N CYS A 90 9.02 2.38 14.01
CA CYS A 90 9.17 3.78 14.39
C CYS A 90 10.58 4.05 14.96
N TYR A 91 11.08 5.27 14.74
CA TYR A 91 12.32 5.74 15.35
C TYR A 91 12.16 5.90 16.87
N LYS A 92 13.29 5.93 17.58
CA LYS A 92 13.31 6.25 19.01
C LYS A 92 12.72 7.64 19.25
N GLY A 93 11.86 7.77 20.26
CA GLY A 93 11.11 9.01 20.55
C GLY A 93 9.80 9.14 19.77
N TYR A 94 9.40 8.08 19.06
CA TYR A 94 8.13 7.99 18.36
C TYR A 94 7.40 6.69 18.72
N ASP A 95 6.07 6.74 18.69
CA ASP A 95 5.21 5.57 18.86
C ASP A 95 4.21 5.46 17.71
N PHE A 96 3.64 4.27 17.53
CA PHE A 96 2.57 4.05 16.58
C PHE A 96 1.31 4.82 17.03
N VAL A 97 0.61 5.43 16.07
CA VAL A 97 -0.68 6.09 16.34
C VAL A 97 -1.77 5.10 16.78
N PHE A 98 -1.61 3.81 16.46
CA PHE A 98 -2.57 2.76 16.78
C PHE A 98 -1.87 1.53 17.39
N LEU A 99 -2.61 0.77 18.20
CA LEU A 99 -2.10 -0.41 18.88
C LEU A 99 -1.78 -1.53 17.88
N ARG A 100 -0.54 -2.03 17.92
CA ARG A 100 -0.01 -3.06 17.01
C ARG A 100 0.80 -4.17 17.69
N ARG A 101 0.65 -4.36 19.00
CA ARG A 101 1.44 -5.35 19.76
C ARG A 101 1.39 -6.78 19.19
N SER A 102 0.23 -7.22 18.68
CA SER A 102 0.05 -8.57 18.12
C SER A 102 0.34 -8.65 16.61
N ARG A 103 0.13 -7.56 15.87
CA ARG A 103 0.28 -7.47 14.39
C ARG A 103 1.59 -6.80 14.00
N LEU A 104 2.66 -7.60 14.07
CA LEU A 104 4.03 -7.15 13.83
C LEU A 104 4.33 -6.73 12.39
N TYR A 105 3.62 -7.28 11.41
CA TYR A 105 3.85 -7.04 9.99
C TYR A 105 2.53 -7.06 9.21
N GLU A 106 2.60 -6.59 7.97
CA GLU A 106 1.56 -6.73 6.96
C GLU A 106 1.99 -7.71 5.88
N GLU A 107 1.02 -8.36 5.27
CA GLU A 107 1.22 -9.32 4.20
C GLU A 107 0.65 -8.77 2.89
N CYS A 108 1.28 -9.12 1.79
CA CYS A 108 0.73 -8.92 0.46
C CYS A 108 1.15 -10.06 -0.47
N GLY A 109 0.18 -10.65 -1.15
CA GLY A 109 0.41 -11.71 -2.14
C GLY A 109 -0.89 -12.15 -2.78
N MET A 110 -0.88 -13.29 -3.45
CA MET A 110 -2.08 -13.85 -4.10
C MET A 110 -3.24 -14.05 -3.11
N HIS A 111 -2.95 -14.49 -1.89
CA HIS A 111 -3.95 -14.75 -0.85
C HIS A 111 -4.66 -13.47 -0.36
N THR A 112 -4.06 -12.29 -0.57
CA THR A 112 -4.68 -10.99 -0.29
C THR A 112 -5.12 -10.25 -1.54
N GLN A 113 -5.20 -10.96 -2.69
CA GLN A 113 -5.49 -10.34 -3.99
C GLN A 113 -4.56 -9.16 -4.30
N PHE A 114 -3.28 -9.31 -3.93
CA PHE A 114 -2.23 -8.29 -4.10
C PHE A 114 -2.49 -6.96 -3.38
N SER A 115 -3.33 -6.97 -2.35
CA SER A 115 -3.55 -5.84 -1.44
C SER A 115 -2.85 -6.06 -0.10
N TRP A 116 -2.42 -4.98 0.55
CA TRP A 116 -1.84 -5.07 1.89
C TRP A 116 -2.91 -5.38 2.93
N THR A 117 -2.60 -6.24 3.92
CA THR A 117 -3.49 -6.58 5.05
C THR A 117 -3.75 -5.42 6.03
N THR A 118 -3.38 -4.18 5.69
CA THR A 118 -3.49 -3.02 6.59
C THR A 118 -4.95 -2.70 6.93
N GLN A 119 -5.28 -2.69 8.23
CA GLN A 119 -6.66 -2.49 8.69
C GLN A 119 -6.99 -1.03 9.09
N TYR A 120 -6.00 -0.20 9.38
CA TYR A 120 -6.22 1.07 10.10
C TYR A 120 -6.05 2.33 9.27
N ILE A 121 -5.20 2.25 8.24
CA ILE A 121 -4.84 3.40 7.42
C ILE A 121 -5.32 3.22 5.97
N GLY A 122 -5.52 1.97 5.53
CA GLY A 122 -5.96 1.62 4.19
C GLY A 122 -4.87 1.80 3.12
N GLY A 123 -5.11 1.19 1.95
CA GLY A 123 -4.22 1.31 0.79
C GLY A 123 -2.82 0.76 1.04
N ASN A 124 -1.80 1.54 0.67
CA ASN A 124 -0.39 1.15 0.79
C ASN A 124 0.32 1.79 2.00
N ARG A 125 -0.38 2.52 2.88
CA ARG A 125 0.20 3.06 4.11
C ARG A 125 0.01 2.05 5.24
N LEU A 126 1.12 1.51 5.74
CA LEU A 126 1.10 0.38 6.68
C LEU A 126 1.09 0.83 8.16
N ALA A 127 1.61 2.02 8.44
CA ALA A 127 1.68 2.59 9.78
C ALA A 127 1.86 4.11 9.75
N GLU A 128 1.68 4.72 10.92
CA GLU A 128 2.00 6.12 11.21
C GLU A 128 2.68 6.21 12.57
N CYS A 129 3.77 6.97 12.63
CA CYS A 129 4.55 7.21 13.85
C CYS A 129 4.36 8.66 14.30
N THR A 130 4.07 8.86 15.57
CA THR A 130 3.91 10.18 16.20
C THR A 130 4.88 10.36 17.36
N ALA A 131 5.27 11.59 17.66
CA ALA A 131 6.21 11.88 18.73
C ALA A 131 5.66 11.38 20.07
N SER A 132 6.47 10.61 20.80
CA SER A 132 6.09 10.09 22.11
C SER A 132 7.34 9.82 22.95
N SER A 133 7.27 10.22 24.22
CA SER A 133 8.32 9.90 25.20
C SER A 133 8.30 8.42 25.62
N VAL A 134 7.20 7.70 25.36
CA VAL A 134 7.03 6.29 25.70
C VAL A 134 6.50 5.51 24.49
N ALA A 135 7.13 4.39 24.17
CA ALA A 135 6.74 3.49 23.10
C ALA A 135 5.94 2.31 23.68
N VAL A 136 4.60 2.38 23.62
CA VAL A 136 3.71 1.36 24.20
C VAL A 136 2.84 0.68 23.16
N SER A 137 2.66 1.27 21.99
CA SER A 137 1.66 0.82 21.02
C SER A 137 2.14 -0.37 20.19
N GLY A 138 3.45 -0.49 19.97
CA GLY A 138 4.09 -1.59 19.26
C GLY A 138 4.72 -2.63 20.20
N SER A 139 5.20 -3.72 19.60
CA SER A 139 6.11 -4.64 20.30
C SER A 139 7.52 -4.03 20.40
N SER A 140 8.36 -4.50 21.32
CA SER A 140 9.72 -3.98 21.48
C SER A 140 10.56 -4.08 20.20
N SER A 141 10.35 -5.11 19.37
CA SER A 141 11.05 -5.27 18.09
C SER A 141 10.47 -4.42 16.95
N SER A 142 9.39 -3.68 17.18
CA SER A 142 8.79 -2.75 16.21
C SER A 142 9.41 -1.35 16.28
N TYR A 143 10.52 -1.18 17.00
CA TYR A 143 11.23 0.09 17.14
C TYR A 143 12.70 -0.05 16.78
N PHE A 144 13.26 0.99 16.16
CA PHE A 144 14.69 1.04 15.90
C PHE A 144 15.45 1.38 17.19
N ALA A 145 16.36 0.50 17.60
CA ALA A 145 17.09 0.62 18.86
C ALA A 145 18.01 1.85 18.90
N GLU A 146 18.68 2.14 17.78
CA GLU A 146 19.74 3.16 17.68
C GLU A 146 19.39 4.31 16.72
N GLY A 147 18.21 4.92 16.90
CA GLY A 147 17.79 6.06 16.10
C GLY A 147 17.21 5.67 14.75
N THR A 148 17.87 6.01 13.64
CA THR A 148 17.34 5.83 12.28
C THR A 148 17.81 4.54 11.62
N CYS A 149 17.11 4.09 10.57
CA CYS A 149 17.47 2.88 9.83
C CYS A 149 18.48 3.11 8.69
N LYS A 150 19.12 4.29 8.63
CA LYS A 150 20.06 4.67 7.56
C LYS A 150 21.42 3.96 7.67
N GLN A 151 21.76 3.44 8.85
CA GLN A 151 23.03 2.76 9.08
C GLN A 151 23.04 1.33 8.50
N ALA A 152 24.00 1.04 7.61
CA ALA A 152 24.05 -0.22 6.86
C ALA A 152 24.28 -1.47 7.73
N ASN A 153 25.12 -1.37 8.75
CA ASN A 153 25.37 -2.41 9.76
C ASN A 153 24.07 -2.82 10.49
N MET A 154 23.17 -1.87 10.74
CA MET A 154 21.92 -2.11 11.45
C MET A 154 20.84 -2.71 10.55
N LYS A 155 20.82 -2.37 9.25
CA LYS A 155 19.85 -2.93 8.29
C LYS A 155 19.85 -4.46 8.27
N LYS A 156 21.03 -5.07 8.24
CA LYS A 156 21.19 -6.54 8.26
C LYS A 156 20.61 -7.14 9.54
N LYS A 157 20.96 -6.58 10.70
CA LYS A 157 20.46 -7.02 12.01
C LYS A 157 18.92 -7.01 12.07
N TYR A 158 18.32 -5.93 11.58
CA TYR A 158 16.87 -5.76 11.55
C TYR A 158 16.18 -6.76 10.63
N ILE A 159 16.74 -7.01 9.44
CA ILE A 159 16.22 -8.04 8.52
C ILE A 159 16.31 -9.44 9.16
N GLU A 160 17.46 -9.81 9.73
CA GLU A 160 17.66 -11.11 10.35
C GLU A 160 16.73 -11.35 11.55
N GLU A 161 16.53 -10.32 12.37
CA GLU A 161 15.56 -10.36 13.46
C GLU A 161 14.14 -10.56 12.94
N PHE A 162 13.75 -9.84 11.89
CA PHE A 162 12.41 -9.97 11.31
C PHE A 162 12.20 -11.36 10.68
N ILE A 163 13.17 -11.90 9.95
CA ILE A 163 13.11 -13.28 9.42
C ILE A 163 12.95 -14.29 10.56
N ARG A 164 13.67 -14.09 11.68
CA ARG A 164 13.54 -14.96 12.86
C ARG A 164 12.15 -14.91 13.47
N GLU A 165 11.51 -13.74 13.51
CA GLU A 165 10.12 -13.59 13.96
C GLU A 165 9.13 -14.31 13.04
N LEU A 166 9.30 -14.17 11.72
CA LEU A 166 8.46 -14.87 10.74
C LEU A 166 8.56 -16.39 10.93
N LYS A 167 9.78 -16.93 11.05
CA LYS A 167 10.02 -18.36 11.30
C LYS A 167 9.38 -18.87 12.59
N ARG A 168 9.40 -18.07 13.67
CA ARG A 168 8.76 -18.46 14.94
C ARG A 168 7.23 -18.52 14.85
N LYS A 169 6.61 -17.67 14.04
CA LYS A 169 5.16 -17.69 13.82
C LYS A 169 4.76 -18.79 12.85
N ASP A 170 5.58 -19.05 11.85
CA ASP A 170 5.28 -19.94 10.74
C ASP A 170 5.89 -21.33 10.96
N ILE A 171 5.53 -21.98 12.08
CA ILE A 171 6.03 -23.30 12.59
C ILE A 171 5.99 -24.43 11.52
N LYS A 172 5.36 -24.21 10.36
CA LYS A 172 5.25 -25.17 9.26
C LYS A 172 6.20 -24.94 8.07
N ASN A 173 6.98 -23.84 8.05
CA ASN A 173 7.72 -23.38 6.85
C ASN A 173 9.23 -23.18 7.07
N GLU A 174 9.87 -23.98 7.91
CA GLU A 174 11.30 -23.81 8.28
C GLU A 174 12.28 -23.80 7.09
N ASN A 175 11.88 -24.35 5.93
CA ASN A 175 12.69 -24.45 4.72
C ASN A 175 12.53 -23.31 3.70
N LYS A 176 11.67 -22.31 3.96
CA LYS A 176 11.50 -21.19 3.00
C LYS A 176 12.61 -20.16 3.15
N GLU A 177 13.29 -19.89 2.05
CA GLU A 177 14.35 -18.88 2.00
C GLU A 177 13.77 -17.47 1.82
N ALA A 178 14.24 -16.52 2.63
CA ALA A 178 13.85 -15.12 2.54
C ALA A 178 14.58 -14.43 1.39
N ARG A 179 13.82 -13.94 0.41
CA ARG A 179 14.31 -13.22 -0.79
C ARG A 179 13.87 -11.75 -0.76
N ASN A 180 14.40 -10.94 -1.68
CA ASN A 180 14.00 -9.53 -1.89
C ASN A 180 13.97 -8.71 -0.59
N GLN A 181 15.05 -8.81 0.20
CA GLN A 181 15.17 -8.16 1.50
C GLN A 181 15.46 -6.67 1.31
N MET A 182 14.67 -5.81 1.95
CA MET A 182 14.84 -4.36 1.85
C MET A 182 14.55 -3.67 3.18
N VAL A 183 15.29 -2.60 3.44
CA VAL A 183 15.03 -1.65 4.52
C VAL A 183 14.85 -0.27 3.92
N MET A 184 13.69 0.31 4.19
CA MET A 184 13.27 1.62 3.69
C MET A 184 13.13 2.58 4.85
N CYS A 185 13.66 3.78 4.70
CA CYS A 185 13.75 4.78 5.76
C CYS A 185 13.23 6.13 5.27
N ASP A 186 12.52 6.83 6.14
CA ASP A 186 12.24 8.27 6.02
C ASP A 186 13.50 9.08 6.39
#